data_AF-A0AA35V9K8-F1
#
_entry.id   AF-A0AA35V9K8-F1
#
_cell.length_a   1.000
_cell.length_b   1.000
_cell.length_c   1.000
_cell.angle_alpha   90.00
_cell.angle_beta   90.00
_cell.angle_gamma   90.00
#
_symmetry.space_group_name_H-M   'P 1'
#
loop_
_entity.id
_entity.type
_entity.pdbx_description
1 polymer ?
#
loop_
_entity_poly.entity_id
_entity_poly.type
_entity_poly.pdbx_seq_one_letter_code
_entity_poly.pdbx_strand_id
1 'polypeptide(L)'
;MKKVVVAQKDQRLLKKGSFVSIPTQKPQLVMVQRLNVQHVEMQQKKGKGKASNEIVTELRAMRLARESELEVMKKRIDLDKEMQQQRIDLDKEREQKTDERELVKMQLLHLNTLLQKEHLSLEEENMKHFLMSKFYGN
;
A
#
# COMPACT_ATOMS: atom_id res chain seq x y z
N MET A 1 35.50 -42.08 3.42
CA MET A 1 34.28 -41.67 2.69
C MET A 1 34.42 -40.21 2.28
N LYS A 2 34.19 -39.91 0.99
CA LYS A 2 34.25 -38.57 0.38
C LYS A 2 32.92 -37.83 0.59
N LYS A 3 32.95 -36.53 0.93
CA LYS A 3 32.00 -35.47 0.45
C LYS A 3 32.75 -34.14 0.54
N VAL A 4 33.46 -33.76 -0.53
CA VAL A 4 33.06 -32.76 -1.55
C VAL A 4 32.74 -31.40 -0.94
N VAL A 5 33.71 -30.51 -1.13
CA VAL A 5 33.67 -29.06 -1.01
C VAL A 5 32.82 -28.48 -2.13
N VAL A 6 31.95 -27.51 -1.83
CA VAL A 6 31.63 -26.41 -2.75
C VAL A 6 31.73 -25.12 -1.95
N ALA A 7 32.79 -24.36 -2.23
CA ALA A 7 32.92 -22.97 -1.87
C ALA A 7 32.53 -22.13 -3.09
N GLN A 8 31.77 -21.05 -2.92
CA GLN A 8 31.80 -19.96 -3.89
C GLN A 8 31.41 -18.60 -3.28
N LYS A 9 32.46 -17.75 -3.16
CA LYS A 9 32.56 -16.27 -3.25
C LYS A 9 31.53 -15.42 -2.48
N ASP A 10 31.87 -14.67 -1.43
CA ASP A 10 32.99 -13.74 -1.15
C ASP A 10 32.96 -12.44 -1.99
N GLN A 11 32.70 -11.32 -1.30
CA GLN A 11 33.30 -9.95 -1.41
C GLN A 11 32.27 -8.83 -1.18
N ARG A 12 32.32 -8.12 -0.03
CA ARG A 12 33.13 -6.90 0.27
C ARG A 12 32.67 -5.69 -0.55
N LEU A 13 32.59 -4.44 -0.10
CA LEU A 13 32.88 -3.69 1.12
C LEU A 13 32.43 -2.25 0.78
N LEU A 14 31.92 -1.48 1.76
CA LEU A 14 32.11 -0.01 1.94
C LEU A 14 31.62 0.92 0.79
N LYS A 15 30.79 1.95 1.00
CA LYS A 15 31.02 3.12 1.87
C LYS A 15 29.87 4.15 1.66
N LYS A 16 29.54 4.87 2.74
CA LYS A 16 29.06 6.27 2.83
C LYS A 16 27.63 6.62 2.34
N GLY A 17 26.79 7.05 3.29
CA GLY A 17 25.60 7.86 3.00
C GLY A 17 24.57 7.90 4.13
N SER A 18 24.67 8.92 5.00
CA SER A 18 23.62 9.45 5.91
C SER A 18 22.71 8.46 6.66
N PHE A 19 23.16 8.04 7.84
CA PHE A 19 22.26 7.48 8.86
C PHE A 19 21.52 8.64 9.53
N VAL A 20 20.26 8.88 9.16
CA VAL A 20 19.37 9.73 9.94
C VAL A 20 19.04 8.96 11.22
N SER A 21 19.58 9.41 12.34
CA SER A 21 19.30 8.86 13.66
C SER A 21 17.84 9.13 14.03
N ILE A 22 16.97 8.14 13.83
CA ILE A 22 15.66 8.12 14.48
C ILE A 22 15.91 7.70 15.93
N PRO A 23 15.57 8.49 16.95
CA PRO A 23 15.68 8.06 18.33
C PRO A 23 14.72 6.89 18.56
N THR A 24 15.28 5.70 18.75
CA THR A 24 14.58 4.54 19.28
C THR A 24 14.13 4.86 20.70
N GLN A 25 12.88 5.29 20.84
CA GLN A 25 12.21 5.22 22.13
C GLN A 25 12.12 3.75 22.51
N LYS A 26 12.83 3.39 23.58
CA LYS A 26 12.69 2.10 24.26
C LYS A 26 11.20 1.83 24.48
N PRO A 27 10.69 0.62 24.19
CA PRO A 27 9.36 0.26 24.66
C PRO A 27 9.38 0.37 26.20
N GLN A 28 8.64 1.34 26.74
CA GLN A 28 8.39 1.36 28.17
C GLN A 28 7.60 0.10 28.49
N LEU A 29 8.20 -0.76 29.32
CA LEU A 29 7.57 -1.92 29.89
C LEU A 29 6.41 -1.42 30.76
N VAL A 30 5.20 -1.39 30.19
CA VAL A 30 4.00 -1.07 30.96
C VAL A 30 3.83 -2.22 31.94
N MET A 31 4.12 -1.97 33.21
CA MET A 31 3.89 -2.89 34.31
C MET A 31 2.39 -3.17 34.38
N VAL A 32 1.96 -4.27 33.78
CA VAL A 32 0.65 -4.86 34.04
C VAL A 32 0.70 -5.35 35.49
N GLN A 33 0.12 -4.58 36.41
CA GLN A 33 -0.11 -5.02 37.77
C GLN A 33 -0.96 -6.30 37.71
N ARG A 34 -0.35 -7.43 38.09
CA ARG A 34 -1.09 -8.63 38.43
C ARG A 34 -1.97 -8.28 39.61
N LEU A 35 -3.29 -8.29 39.41
CA LEU A 35 -4.24 -8.22 40.50
C LEU A 35 -4.02 -9.45 41.39
N ASN A 36 -3.52 -9.22 42.60
CA ASN A 36 -3.49 -10.20 43.67
C ASN A 36 -4.95 -10.58 43.98
N VAL A 37 -5.36 -11.78 43.57
CA VAL A 37 -6.59 -12.40 44.05
C VAL A 37 -6.33 -12.83 45.49
N GLN A 38 -6.53 -11.91 46.43
CA GLN A 38 -6.67 -12.28 47.83
C GLN A 38 -8.00 -13.01 48.00
N HIS A 39 -7.89 -14.26 48.44
CA HIS A 39 -8.99 -15.07 48.92
C HIS A 39 -9.58 -14.36 50.14
N VAL A 40 -10.77 -13.75 50.01
CA VAL A 40 -11.51 -13.19 51.14
C VAL A 40 -12.65 -14.15 51.47
N GLU A 41 -12.45 -14.93 52.52
CA GLU A 41 -13.53 -15.69 53.15
C GLU A 41 -14.57 -14.75 53.77
N MET A 42 -15.83 -15.07 53.47
CA MET A 42 -17.08 -14.78 54.17
C MET A 42 -17.23 -13.47 54.96
N GLN A 43 -18.12 -12.60 54.48
CA GLN A 43 -19.30 -12.23 55.28
C GLN A 43 -20.53 -12.13 54.39
N GLN A 44 -21.43 -13.11 54.51
CA GLN A 44 -22.80 -12.99 54.03
C GLN A 44 -23.51 -11.85 54.78
N LYS A 45 -23.47 -10.64 54.23
CA LYS A 45 -24.38 -9.55 54.63
C LYS A 45 -25.33 -9.26 53.48
N LYS A 46 -26.63 -9.44 53.76
CA LYS A 46 -27.78 -9.13 52.91
C LYS A 46 -27.58 -7.80 52.18
N GLY A 47 -27.37 -7.87 50.87
CA GLY A 47 -27.31 -6.73 49.97
C GLY A 47 -27.57 -7.19 48.54
N LYS A 48 -28.78 -7.69 48.25
CA LYS A 48 -29.24 -8.01 46.89
C LYS A 48 -29.19 -6.72 46.06
N GLY A 49 -28.13 -6.50 45.27
CA GLY A 49 -28.10 -5.39 44.29
C GLY A 49 -26.73 -4.87 43.88
N LYS A 50 -25.67 -5.06 44.69
CA LYS A 50 -24.35 -4.50 44.35
C LYS A 50 -23.56 -5.35 43.36
N ALA A 51 -23.51 -6.66 43.56
CA ALA A 51 -22.79 -7.59 42.67
C ALA A 51 -23.41 -7.67 41.26
N SER A 52 -24.72 -7.53 41.13
CA SER A 52 -25.39 -7.53 39.82
C SER A 52 -25.06 -6.29 38.98
N ASN A 53 -24.90 -5.13 39.62
CA ASN A 53 -24.50 -3.91 38.92
C ASN A 53 -23.06 -3.97 38.41
N GLU A 54 -22.16 -4.53 39.21
CA GLU A 54 -20.75 -4.69 38.83
C GLU A 54 -20.59 -5.59 37.59
N ILE A 55 -21.27 -6.74 37.58
CA ILE A 55 -21.31 -7.64 36.42
C ILE A 55 -21.88 -6.95 35.17
N VAL A 56 -22.96 -6.18 35.33
CA VAL A 56 -23.55 -5.42 34.21
C VAL A 56 -22.61 -4.34 33.69
N THR A 57 -21.89 -3.65 34.58
CA THR A 57 -20.89 -2.65 34.17
C THR A 57 -19.69 -3.29 33.47
N GLU A 58 -19.23 -4.45 33.93
CA GLU A 58 -18.14 -5.19 33.30
C GLU A 58 -18.55 -5.71 31.91
N LEU A 59 -19.75 -6.28 31.77
CA LEU A 59 -20.31 -6.69 30.48
C LEU A 59 -20.43 -5.51 29.50
N ARG A 60 -20.82 -4.33 29.99
CA ARG A 60 -20.86 -3.11 29.17
C ARG A 60 -19.44 -2.69 28.74
N ALA A 61 -18.47 -2.72 29.64
CA ALA A 61 -17.08 -2.38 29.32
C ALA A 61 -16.50 -3.35 28.28
N MET A 62 -16.72 -4.65 28.43
CA MET A 62 -16.30 -5.66 27.45
C MET A 62 -16.95 -5.45 26.08
N ARG A 63 -18.25 -5.11 26.04
CA ARG A 63 -18.93 -4.79 24.78
C ARG A 63 -18.28 -3.59 24.08
N LEU A 64 -18.04 -2.50 24.80
CA LEU A 64 -17.42 -1.30 24.25
C LEU A 64 -15.99 -1.55 23.75
N ALA A 65 -15.20 -2.33 24.51
CA ALA A 65 -13.86 -2.73 24.09
C ALA A 65 -13.90 -3.53 22.77
N ARG A 66 -14.80 -4.52 22.69
CA ARG A 66 -15.00 -5.32 21.46
C ARG A 66 -15.46 -4.46 20.28
N GLU A 67 -16.38 -3.52 20.49
CA GLU A 67 -16.85 -2.62 19.44
C GLU A 67 -15.73 -1.72 18.92
N SER A 68 -14.87 -1.21 19.80
CA SER A 68 -13.70 -0.43 19.43
C SER A 68 -12.69 -1.24 18.60
N GLU A 69 -12.41 -2.48 19.00
CA GLU A 69 -11.53 -3.38 18.23
C GLU A 69 -12.08 -3.66 16.83
N LEU A 70 -13.38 -3.93 16.72
CA LEU A 70 -14.05 -4.14 15.43
C LEU A 70 -13.98 -2.90 14.53
N GLU A 71 -14.15 -1.70 15.10
CA GLU A 71 -14.01 -0.46 14.35
C GLU A 71 -12.58 -0.29 13.81
N VAL A 72 -11.56 -0.59 14.62
CA VAL A 72 -10.16 -0.55 14.19
C VAL A 72 -9.89 -1.57 13.08
N MET A 73 -10.39 -2.80 13.21
CA MET A 73 -10.25 -3.82 12.18
C MET A 73 -10.92 -3.40 10.87
N LYS A 74 -12.12 -2.82 10.95
CA LYS A 74 -12.84 -2.30 9.78
C LYS A 74 -12.03 -1.21 9.07
N LYS A 75 -11.52 -0.22 9.82
CA LYS A 75 -10.68 0.86 9.26
C LYS A 75 -9.44 0.32 8.56
N ARG A 76 -8.81 -0.72 9.09
CA ARG A 76 -7.65 -1.37 8.45
C ARG A 76 -8.03 -2.01 7.11
N ILE A 77 -9.13 -2.77 7.08
CA ILE A 77 -9.62 -3.40 5.85
C ILE A 77 -9.98 -2.35 4.79
N ASP A 78 -10.64 -1.27 5.21
CA ASP A 78 -11.05 -0.20 4.29
C ASP A 78 -9.81 0.52 3.73
N LEU A 79 -8.79 0.78 4.55
CA LEU A 79 -7.52 1.36 4.10
C LEU A 79 -6.77 0.44 3.12
N ASP A 80 -6.73 -0.87 3.40
CA ASP A 80 -6.08 -1.84 2.51
C ASP A 80 -6.77 -1.89 1.15
N LYS A 81 -8.11 -1.83 1.12
CA LYS A 81 -8.88 -1.74 -0.13
C LYS A 81 -8.60 -0.45 -0.89
N GLU A 82 -8.55 0.68 -0.18
CA GLU A 82 -8.24 1.96 -0.80
C GLU A 82 -6.83 1.95 -1.42
N MET A 83 -5.84 1.44 -0.71
CA MET A 83 -4.47 1.30 -1.23
C MET A 83 -4.39 0.35 -2.44
N GLN A 84 -5.15 -0.76 -2.43
CA GLN A 84 -5.21 -1.66 -3.58
C GLN A 84 -5.86 -0.98 -4.79
N GLN A 85 -6.95 -0.25 -4.57
CA GLN A 85 -7.63 0.48 -5.63
C GLN A 85 -6.71 1.56 -6.25
N GLN A 86 -6.03 2.34 -5.40
CA GLN A 86 -5.06 3.33 -5.87
C GLN A 86 -3.92 2.72 -6.71
N ARG A 87 -3.45 1.52 -6.35
CA ARG A 87 -2.44 0.81 -7.15
C ARG A 87 -2.97 0.42 -8.53
N ILE A 88 -4.18 -0.15 -8.57
CA ILE A 88 -4.84 -0.53 -9.83
C ILE A 88 -5.02 0.69 -10.74
N ASP A 89 -5.48 1.81 -10.19
CA ASP A 89 -5.72 3.03 -10.96
C ASP A 89 -4.41 3.60 -11.52
N LEU A 90 -3.34 3.56 -10.73
CA LEU A 90 -2.02 4.03 -11.14
C LEU A 90 -1.40 3.15 -12.23
N ASP A 91 -1.63 1.83 -12.17
CA ASP A 91 -1.18 0.91 -13.22
C ASP A 91 -1.96 1.13 -14.52
N LYS A 92 -3.28 1.34 -14.46
CA LYS A 92 -4.11 1.70 -15.63
C LYS A 92 -3.66 3.02 -16.27
N GLU A 93 -3.36 4.03 -15.47
CA GLU A 93 -2.87 5.32 -15.99
C GLU A 93 -1.52 5.16 -16.71
N ARG A 94 -0.63 4.32 -16.17
CA ARG A 94 0.67 4.01 -16.80
C ARG A 94 0.51 3.26 -18.11
N GLU A 95 -0.42 2.30 -18.18
CA GLU A 95 -0.73 1.56 -19.39
C GLU A 95 -1.27 2.50 -20.48
N GLN A 96 -2.28 3.31 -20.16
CA GLN A 96 -2.85 4.31 -21.09
C GLN A 96 -1.79 5.28 -21.63
N LYS A 97 -0.93 5.81 -20.75
CA LYS A 97 0.17 6.69 -21.17
C LYS A 97 1.18 6.00 -22.08
N THR A 98 1.38 4.70 -21.89
CA THR A 98 2.27 3.91 -22.75
C THR A 98 1.64 3.73 -24.13
N ASP A 99 0.37 3.33 -24.17
CA ASP A 99 -0.38 3.15 -25.42
C ASP A 99 -0.46 4.46 -26.23
N GLU A 100 -0.76 5.59 -25.57
CA GLU A 100 -0.77 6.91 -26.22
C GLU A 100 0.59 7.27 -26.81
N ARG A 101 1.68 7.00 -26.05
CA ARG A 101 3.05 7.26 -26.51
C ARG A 101 3.40 6.40 -27.72
N GLU A 102 3.01 5.12 -27.72
CA GLU A 102 3.23 4.21 -28.85
C GLU A 102 2.44 4.65 -30.08
N LEU A 103 1.17 5.05 -29.91
CA LEU A 103 0.35 5.58 -30.98
C LEU A 103 0.98 6.84 -31.61
N VAL A 104 1.43 7.79 -30.79
CA VAL A 104 2.12 8.99 -31.26
C VAL A 104 3.39 8.63 -32.02
N LYS A 105 4.19 7.70 -31.51
CA LYS A 105 5.42 7.23 -32.17
C LYS A 105 5.12 6.60 -33.54
N MET A 106 4.09 5.77 -33.62
CA MET A 106 3.66 5.15 -34.88
C MET A 106 3.19 6.20 -35.88
N GLN A 107 2.40 7.17 -35.44
CA GLN A 107 1.91 8.26 -36.29
C GLN A 107 3.06 9.14 -36.80
N LEU A 108 4.06 9.45 -35.97
CA LEU A 108 5.26 10.18 -36.40
C LEU A 108 6.10 9.37 -37.40
N LEU A 109 6.25 8.06 -37.19
CA LEU A 109 6.94 7.18 -38.14
C LEU A 109 6.21 7.16 -39.49
N HIS A 110 4.87 7.09 -39.46
CA HIS A 110 4.06 7.14 -40.66
C HIS A 110 4.23 8.48 -41.40
N LEU A 111 4.17 9.60 -40.68
CA LEU A 111 4.42 10.92 -41.25
C LEU A 111 5.83 11.01 -41.88
N ASN A 112 6.86 10.54 -41.18
CA ASN A 112 8.22 10.50 -41.72
C ASN A 112 8.31 9.68 -43.01
N THR A 113 7.55 8.58 -43.10
CA THR A 113 7.49 7.75 -44.30
C THR A 113 6.83 8.50 -45.46
N LEU A 114 5.72 9.20 -45.19
CA LEU A 114 5.05 10.04 -46.18
C LEU A 114 5.94 11.18 -46.68
N LEU A 115 6.71 11.81 -45.80
CA LEU A 115 7.63 12.90 -46.15
C LEU A 115 8.81 12.44 -47.02
N GLN A 116 9.17 11.16 -46.98
CA GLN A 116 10.27 10.60 -47.77
C GLN A 116 9.83 10.08 -49.15
N LYS A 117 8.53 9.91 -49.38
CA LYS A 117 8.00 9.45 -50.67
C LYS A 117 7.95 10.60 -51.67
N GLU A 118 8.50 10.39 -52.87
CA GLU A 118 8.48 11.37 -53.96
C GLU A 118 7.08 11.55 -54.58
N HIS A 119 6.28 10.48 -54.60
CA HIS A 119 4.94 10.47 -55.15
C HIS A 119 3.97 9.92 -54.12
N LEU A 120 3.02 10.76 -53.71
CA LEU A 120 1.94 10.40 -52.80
C LEU A 120 0.64 10.31 -53.59
N SER A 121 -0.18 9.32 -53.25
CA SER A 121 -1.58 9.31 -53.66
C SER A 121 -2.34 10.46 -52.98
N LEU A 122 -3.50 10.85 -53.54
CA LEU A 122 -4.33 11.91 -52.94
C LEU A 122 -4.71 11.61 -51.48
N GLU A 123 -4.99 10.35 -51.16
CA GLU A 123 -5.29 9.90 -49.80
C GLU A 123 -4.09 10.09 -48.86
N GLU A 124 -2.89 9.71 -49.32
CA GLU A 124 -1.65 9.88 -48.55
C GLU A 124 -1.30 11.36 -48.36
N GLU A 125 -1.54 12.22 -49.35
CA GLU A 125 -1.33 13.67 -49.23
C GLU A 125 -2.26 14.27 -48.15
N ASN A 126 -3.53 13.86 -48.15
CA ASN A 126 -4.50 14.25 -47.12
C ASN A 126 -4.06 13.77 -45.73
N MET A 127 -3.59 12.52 -45.63
CA MET A 127 -3.10 11.96 -44.37
C MET A 127 -1.83 12.67 -43.88
N LYS A 128 -0.90 13.00 -44.78
CA LYS A 128 0.29 13.79 -44.50
C LYS A 128 -0.11 15.15 -43.93
N HIS A 129 -1.03 15.86 -44.59
CA HIS A 129 -1.51 17.16 -44.13
C HIS A 129 -2.18 17.05 -42.76
N PHE A 130 -3.03 16.03 -42.54
CA PHE A 130 -3.65 15.78 -41.23
C PHE A 130 -2.60 15.57 -40.13
N LEU A 131 -1.60 14.70 -40.37
CA LEU A 131 -0.56 14.42 -39.39
C LEU A 131 0.38 15.62 -39.16
N MET A 132 0.71 16.37 -40.21
CA MET A 132 1.46 17.62 -40.11
C MET A 132 0.72 18.63 -39.23
N SER A 133 -0.56 18.86 -39.50
CA SER A 133 -1.40 19.77 -38.71
C SER A 133 -1.51 19.31 -37.25
N LYS A 134 -1.67 18.00 -37.01
CA LYS A 134 -1.76 17.43 -35.66
C LYS A 134 -0.49 17.66 -34.83
N PHE A 135 0.70 17.51 -35.41
CA PHE A 135 1.96 17.55 -34.65
C PHE A 135 2.67 18.89 -34.65
N TYR A 136 2.53 19.68 -35.72
CA TYR A 136 3.29 20.92 -35.88
C TYR A 136 2.42 22.18 -35.80
N GLY A 137 1.09 22.03 -35.87
CA GLY A 137 0.20 23.17 -36.07
C GLY A 137 0.42 23.78 -37.46
N ASN A 138 -0.65 24.31 -38.05
CA ASN A 138 -0.54 25.09 -39.27
C ASN A 138 -0.14 26.53 -38.95
#